data_AF-A0A2J8QLS0-F1
#
_entry.id   AF-A0A2J8QLS0-F1
#
_cell.length_a   1.000
_cell.length_b   1.000
_cell.length_c   1.000
_cell.angle_alpha   90.00
_cell.angle_beta   90.00
_cell.angle_gamma   90.00
#
_symmetry.space_group_name_H-M   'P 1'
#
loop_
_entity.id
_entity.type
_entity.pdbx_description
1 polymer ?
#
loop_
_entity_poly.entity_id
_entity_poly.type
_entity_poly.pdbx_seq_one_letter_code
_entity_poly.pdbx_strand_id
1 'polypeptide(L)'
;NGIFHRDVKPENILIKQDVLKLGDFGSCRSVYSKQPYTEYISTRWYRAPECLLTDGFYTYKMDLWSAGCVFYEIASLQPLFPGVNELDQISKIHDVIGTPAQKTLTKFKQSRAMNFDFPFKKGSGIPLLTTNLSPQCLSLLHAMVAYDPDERIAAHQALQHPYFQEQRRLTP
;
A
#
# COMPACT_ATOMS: atom_id res chain seq x y z
N ASN A 1 -8.18 5.68 -17.66
CA ASN A 1 -8.45 7.03 -17.11
C ASN A 1 -7.21 7.77 -16.62
N GLY A 2 -6.08 7.11 -16.30
CA GLY A 2 -4.84 7.83 -15.98
C GLY A 2 -4.93 8.68 -14.70
N ILE A 3 -5.65 8.17 -13.71
CA ILE A 3 -5.88 8.82 -12.41
C ILE A 3 -5.49 7.83 -11.32
N PHE A 4 -4.95 8.35 -10.21
CA PHE A 4 -4.73 7.61 -8.99
C PHE A 4 -5.40 8.34 -7.81
N HIS A 5 -5.97 7.57 -6.88
CA HIS A 5 -6.95 7.99 -5.89
C HIS A 5 -6.35 8.81 -4.77
N ARG A 6 -5.21 8.36 -4.24
CA ARG A 6 -4.45 9.00 -3.16
C ARG A 6 -5.16 9.08 -1.80
N ASP A 7 -6.22 8.33 -1.60
CA ASP A 7 -6.92 8.26 -0.31
C ASP A 7 -7.68 6.93 -0.16
N VAL A 8 -7.04 5.82 -0.52
CA VAL A 8 -7.65 4.49 -0.36
C VAL A 8 -7.53 4.10 1.12
N LYS A 9 -8.67 4.01 1.79
CA LYS A 9 -8.83 3.68 3.22
C LYS A 9 -10.24 3.16 3.47
N PRO A 10 -10.51 2.46 4.58
CA PRO A 10 -11.82 1.86 4.84
C PRO A 10 -12.98 2.87 4.77
N GLU A 11 -12.78 4.10 5.23
CA GLU A 11 -13.80 5.16 5.24
C GLU A 11 -14.25 5.57 3.83
N ASN A 12 -13.40 5.37 2.83
CA ASN A 12 -13.66 5.70 1.43
C ASN A 12 -14.14 4.50 0.61
N ILE A 13 -14.39 3.35 1.25
CA ILE A 13 -14.89 2.14 0.59
C ILE A 13 -16.34 1.93 1.00
N LEU A 14 -17.23 2.20 0.06
CA LEU A 14 -18.67 2.08 0.25
C LEU A 14 -19.13 0.68 -0.14
N ILE A 15 -19.88 0.03 0.76
CA ILE A 15 -20.40 -1.33 0.55
C ILE A 15 -21.93 -1.27 0.59
N LYS A 16 -22.58 -1.83 -0.43
CA LYS A 16 -24.03 -2.06 -0.46
C LYS A 16 -24.30 -3.43 -1.05
N GLN A 17 -24.81 -4.34 -0.22
CA GLN A 17 -24.98 -5.76 -0.59
C GLN A 17 -23.62 -6.30 -1.07
N ASP A 18 -23.56 -6.89 -2.27
CA ASP A 18 -22.34 -7.45 -2.85
C ASP A 18 -21.56 -6.44 -3.71
N VAL A 19 -21.92 -5.16 -3.67
CA VAL A 19 -21.28 -4.11 -4.47
C VAL A 19 -20.36 -3.26 -3.59
N LEU A 20 -19.09 -3.23 -3.97
CA LEU A 20 -18.08 -2.33 -3.42
C LEU A 20 -17.81 -1.18 -4.39
N LYS A 21 -17.79 0.06 -3.88
CA LYS A 21 -17.41 1.26 -4.64
C LYS A 21 -16.39 2.08 -3.87
N LEU A 22 -15.38 2.55 -4.58
CA LEU A 22 -14.48 3.58 -4.07
C LEU A 22 -15.20 4.93 -4.11
N GLY A 23 -15.13 5.69 -3.03
CA GLY A 23 -15.67 7.04 -2.87
C GLY A 23 -14.57 8.04 -2.55
N ASP A 24 -14.96 9.32 -2.45
CA ASP A 24 -14.09 10.47 -2.15
C ASP A 24 -12.86 10.64 -3.08
N PHE A 25 -13.14 11.15 -4.27
CA PHE A 25 -12.12 11.45 -5.28
C PHE A 25 -11.47 12.84 -5.08
N GLY A 26 -11.69 13.52 -3.95
CA GLY A 26 -11.18 14.88 -3.70
C GLY A 26 -9.66 14.99 -3.72
N SER A 27 -8.97 13.89 -3.43
CA SER A 27 -7.51 13.80 -3.40
C SER A 27 -6.87 13.33 -4.71
N CYS A 28 -7.67 12.99 -5.72
CA CYS A 28 -7.21 12.38 -6.97
C CYS A 28 -6.23 13.25 -7.75
N ARG A 29 -5.30 12.60 -8.47
CA ARG A 29 -4.43 13.26 -9.44
C ARG A 29 -4.28 12.48 -10.73
N SER A 30 -3.98 13.21 -11.80
CA SER A 30 -3.64 12.61 -13.08
C SER A 30 -2.21 12.09 -13.08
N VAL A 31 -1.98 10.89 -13.63
CA VAL A 31 -0.63 10.34 -13.86
C VAL A 31 0.20 11.17 -14.83
N TYR A 32 -0.44 12.05 -15.61
CA TYR A 32 0.22 12.96 -16.55
C TYR A 32 0.62 14.29 -15.90
N SER A 33 0.26 14.52 -14.63
CA SER A 33 0.65 15.75 -13.93
C SER A 33 2.12 15.69 -13.50
N LYS A 34 2.79 16.84 -13.49
CA LYS A 34 4.22 16.92 -13.18
C LYS A 34 4.42 16.81 -11.66
N GLN A 35 5.32 15.93 -11.25
CA GLN A 35 5.81 15.85 -9.87
C GLN A 35 6.67 17.07 -9.48
N PRO A 36 6.78 17.43 -8.18
CA PRO A 36 6.21 16.72 -7.03
C PRO A 36 4.69 16.95 -6.89
N TYR A 37 4.01 15.91 -6.42
CA TYR A 37 2.59 16.02 -6.07
C TYR A 37 2.42 16.68 -4.70
N THR A 38 1.25 17.26 -4.45
CA THR A 38 0.89 17.78 -3.12
C THR A 38 1.14 16.72 -2.05
N GLU A 39 1.52 17.13 -0.84
CA GLU A 39 1.71 16.19 0.26
C GLU A 39 0.49 15.29 0.44
N TYR A 40 0.76 14.04 0.80
CA TYR A 40 -0.26 13.02 0.96
C TYR A 40 -0.96 13.22 2.30
N ILE A 41 -2.16 13.81 2.30
CA ILE A 41 -2.93 14.13 3.50
C ILE A 41 -4.04 13.08 3.67
N SER A 42 -3.66 11.87 4.09
CA SER A 42 -4.61 10.80 4.44
C SER A 42 -4.14 10.06 5.69
N THR A 43 -4.99 9.20 6.26
CA THR A 43 -4.68 8.38 7.44
C THR A 43 -3.37 7.63 7.21
N ARG A 44 -2.41 7.81 8.13
CA ARG A 44 -1.03 7.38 7.93
C ARG A 44 -0.85 5.87 7.78
N TRP A 45 -1.78 5.08 8.33
CA TRP A 45 -1.71 3.62 8.32
C TRP A 45 -1.71 3.01 6.92
N TYR A 46 -2.28 3.72 5.94
CA TYR A 46 -2.40 3.27 4.55
C TYR A 46 -1.37 3.95 3.63
N ARG A 47 -0.43 4.75 4.16
CA ARG A 47 0.60 5.44 3.38
C ARG A 47 1.68 4.49 2.90
N ALA A 48 1.97 4.51 1.61
CA ALA A 48 3.11 3.79 1.04
C ALA A 48 4.45 4.39 1.52
N PRO A 49 5.55 3.60 1.57
CA PRO A 49 6.84 4.08 2.02
C PRO A 49 7.33 5.30 1.25
N GLU A 50 7.16 5.32 -0.08
CA GLU A 50 7.57 6.44 -0.93
C GLU A 50 6.79 7.73 -0.62
N CYS A 51 5.56 7.64 -0.09
CA CYS A 51 4.79 8.81 0.32
C CYS A 51 5.27 9.39 1.67
N LEU A 52 5.95 8.58 2.49
CA LEU A 52 6.52 8.99 3.77
C LEU A 52 7.98 9.44 3.63
N LEU A 53 8.70 8.89 2.64
CA LEU A 53 10.14 9.04 2.47
C LEU A 53 10.52 10.08 1.41
N THR A 54 9.56 10.64 0.69
CA THR A 54 9.80 11.61 -0.39
C THR A 54 8.87 12.82 -0.28
N ASP A 55 9.34 13.97 -0.78
CA ASP A 55 8.57 15.21 -0.85
C ASP A 55 7.68 15.23 -2.12
N GLY A 56 6.75 14.27 -2.24
CA GLY A 56 5.79 14.23 -3.35
C GLY A 56 6.22 13.44 -4.60
N PHE A 57 7.25 12.59 -4.49
CA PHE A 57 7.77 11.78 -5.60
C PHE A 57 7.29 10.32 -5.49
N TYR A 58 6.06 10.08 -5.89
CA TYR A 58 5.42 8.77 -5.87
C TYR A 58 4.57 8.53 -7.13
N THR A 59 4.13 7.29 -7.35
CA THR A 59 3.35 6.91 -8.55
C THR A 59 1.99 6.36 -8.17
N TYR A 60 1.16 6.01 -9.16
CA TYR A 60 -0.13 5.34 -8.94
C TYR A 60 -0.02 4.02 -8.15
N LYS A 61 1.18 3.42 -8.06
CA LYS A 61 1.44 2.20 -7.27
C LYS A 61 1.19 2.42 -5.77
N MET A 62 1.16 3.67 -5.28
CA MET A 62 0.81 3.96 -3.89
C MET A 62 -0.61 3.50 -3.55
N ASP A 63 -1.56 3.55 -4.49
CA ASP A 63 -2.94 3.09 -4.23
C ASP A 63 -2.99 1.57 -3.99
N LEU A 64 -2.07 0.81 -4.59
CA LEU A 64 -1.99 -0.65 -4.39
C LEU A 64 -1.44 -1.02 -3.02
N TRP A 65 -0.52 -0.21 -2.49
CA TRP A 65 -0.07 -0.36 -1.12
C TRP A 65 -1.23 -0.13 -0.16
N SER A 66 -1.94 0.99 -0.32
CA SER A 66 -3.09 1.35 0.51
C SER A 66 -4.19 0.28 0.43
N ALA A 67 -4.51 -0.22 -0.76
CA ALA A 67 -5.44 -1.32 -0.96
C ALA A 67 -4.96 -2.61 -0.27
N GLY A 68 -3.65 -2.90 -0.25
CA GLY A 68 -3.08 -4.04 0.46
C GLY A 68 -3.23 -3.93 1.98
N CYS A 69 -3.00 -2.73 2.54
CA CYS A 69 -3.25 -2.45 3.95
C CYS A 69 -4.72 -2.63 4.32
N VAL A 70 -5.64 -2.10 3.51
CA VAL A 70 -7.09 -2.29 3.73
C VAL A 70 -7.49 -3.76 3.60
N PHE A 71 -6.96 -4.46 2.60
CA PHE A 71 -7.25 -5.88 2.39
C PHE A 71 -6.81 -6.71 3.61
N TYR A 72 -5.61 -6.45 4.13
CA TYR A 72 -5.15 -7.07 5.37
C TYR A 72 -6.08 -6.76 6.55
N GLU A 73 -6.47 -5.50 6.71
CA GLU A 73 -7.32 -5.07 7.83
C GLU A 73 -8.71 -5.72 7.78
N ILE A 74 -9.31 -5.86 6.59
CA ILE A 74 -10.57 -6.60 6.43
C ILE A 74 -10.39 -8.08 6.82
N ALA A 75 -9.28 -8.70 6.43
CA ALA A 75 -9.06 -10.12 6.65
C ALA A 75 -8.61 -10.46 8.09
N SER A 76 -8.01 -9.51 8.80
CA SER A 76 -7.44 -9.71 10.15
C SER A 76 -8.18 -8.95 11.25
N LEU A 77 -9.07 -8.02 10.88
CA LEU A 77 -9.71 -7.04 11.76
C LEU A 77 -8.71 -6.15 12.53
N GLN A 78 -7.46 -6.06 12.06
CA GLN A 78 -6.41 -5.25 12.66
C GLN A 78 -5.64 -4.47 11.59
N PRO A 79 -5.27 -3.21 11.85
CA PRO A 79 -4.46 -2.43 10.90
C PRO A 79 -3.08 -3.06 10.73
N LEU A 80 -2.57 -3.11 9.48
CA LEU A 80 -1.26 -3.69 9.19
C LEU A 80 -0.10 -2.86 9.75
N PHE A 81 -0.21 -1.53 9.67
CA PHE A 81 0.85 -0.61 10.10
C PHE A 81 0.26 0.54 10.94
N PRO A 82 -0.11 0.31 12.22
CA PRO A 82 -0.71 1.33 13.07
C PRO A 82 0.32 2.27 13.68
N GLY A 83 0.95 3.12 12.85
CA GLY A 83 1.89 4.14 13.33
C GLY A 83 1.18 5.30 14.02
N VAL A 84 1.78 5.87 15.06
CA VAL A 84 1.26 7.07 15.76
C VAL A 84 1.75 8.39 15.17
N ASN A 85 2.90 8.37 14.50
CA ASN A 85 3.49 9.48 13.75
C ASN A 85 4.25 8.94 12.53
N GLU A 86 4.91 9.79 11.73
CA GLU A 86 5.56 9.35 10.48
C GLU A 86 6.79 8.46 10.70
N LEU A 87 7.60 8.76 11.71
CA LEU A 87 8.77 7.94 12.08
C LEU A 87 8.32 6.57 12.60
N ASP A 88 7.31 6.55 13.46
CA ASP A 88 6.73 5.30 13.97
C ASP A 88 6.06 4.51 12.83
N GLN A 89 5.35 5.16 11.91
CA GLN A 89 4.76 4.50 10.73
C GLN A 89 5.81 3.75 9.92
N ILE A 90 6.97 4.37 9.66
CA ILE A 90 8.08 3.71 8.96
C ILE A 90 8.68 2.59 9.80
N SER A 91 8.84 2.79 11.11
CA SER A 91 9.30 1.73 12.00
C SER A 91 8.38 0.51 11.95
N LYS A 92 7.06 0.70 11.97
CA LYS A 92 6.05 -0.38 11.82
C LYS A 92 6.16 -1.09 10.47
N ILE A 93 6.37 -0.34 9.40
CA ILE A 93 6.62 -0.93 8.08
C ILE A 93 7.88 -1.80 8.10
N HIS A 94 8.98 -1.30 8.66
CA HIS A 94 10.24 -2.05 8.76
C HIS A 94 10.15 -3.25 9.70
N ASP A 95 9.33 -3.21 10.74
CA ASP A 95 9.10 -4.34 11.65
C ASP A 95 8.50 -5.55 10.90
N VAL A 96 7.62 -5.29 9.92
CA VAL A 96 6.91 -6.33 9.16
C VAL A 96 7.65 -6.68 7.86
N ILE A 97 7.97 -5.69 7.04
CA ILE A 97 8.54 -5.86 5.69
C ILE A 97 10.06 -5.94 5.70
N GLY A 98 10.71 -5.38 6.72
CA GLY A 98 12.15 -5.17 6.77
C GLY A 98 12.59 -3.81 6.25
N THR A 99 13.82 -3.44 6.56
CA THR A 99 14.44 -2.23 6.01
C THR A 99 14.73 -2.40 4.52
N PRO A 100 14.51 -1.38 3.69
CA PRO A 100 14.78 -1.46 2.25
C PRO A 100 16.27 -1.62 1.97
N ALA A 101 16.61 -2.33 0.90
CA ALA A 101 17.97 -2.38 0.40
C ALA A 101 18.40 -1.01 -0.14
N GLN A 102 19.72 -0.74 -0.13
CA GLN A 102 20.28 0.52 -0.64
C GLN A 102 19.84 0.82 -2.08
N LYS A 103 19.74 -0.21 -2.94
CA LYS A 103 19.25 -0.09 -4.33
C LYS A 103 17.85 0.52 -4.45
N THR A 104 16.99 0.29 -3.45
CA THR A 104 15.62 0.80 -3.41
C THR A 104 15.64 2.23 -2.88
N LEU A 105 16.42 2.50 -1.83
CA LEU A 105 16.60 3.85 -1.29
C LEU A 105 17.17 4.83 -2.33
N THR A 106 18.11 4.39 -3.18
CA THR A 106 18.67 5.23 -4.25
C THR A 106 17.65 5.66 -5.30
N LYS A 107 16.49 5.00 -5.39
CA LYS A 107 15.39 5.42 -6.28
C LYS A 107 14.57 6.56 -5.68
N PHE A 108 14.58 6.71 -4.36
CA PHE A 108 13.76 7.70 -3.67
C PHE A 108 14.48 9.04 -3.60
N LYS A 109 13.76 10.11 -3.95
CA LYS A 109 14.21 11.47 -3.68
C LYS A 109 13.95 11.77 -2.21
N GLN A 110 14.99 11.63 -1.41
CA GLN A 110 14.92 11.78 0.04
C GLN A 110 14.16 13.05 0.45
N SER A 111 13.21 12.88 1.37
CA SER A 111 12.49 13.98 1.99
C SER A 111 13.43 14.88 2.79
N ARG A 112 13.15 16.19 2.82
CA ARG A 112 13.86 17.12 3.72
C ARG A 112 13.60 16.83 5.20
N ALA A 113 12.50 16.16 5.53
CA ALA A 113 12.11 15.86 6.90
C ALA A 113 12.73 14.55 7.42
N MET A 114 13.37 13.74 6.57
CA MET A 114 13.83 12.40 6.96
C MET A 114 15.13 11.99 6.29
N ASN A 115 16.05 11.47 7.09
CA ASN A 115 17.28 10.85 6.60
C ASN A 115 17.09 9.35 6.38
N PHE A 116 17.70 8.82 5.32
CA PHE A 116 17.73 7.38 5.04
C PHE A 116 18.81 6.67 5.87
N ASP A 117 18.77 6.85 7.18
CA ASP A 117 19.66 6.20 8.14
C ASP A 117 18.81 5.33 9.09
N PHE A 118 18.47 4.13 8.61
CA PHE A 118 17.60 3.20 9.32
C PHE A 118 18.42 2.05 9.92
N PRO A 119 18.21 1.68 11.19
CA PRO A 119 18.80 0.48 11.75
C PRO A 119 18.25 -0.75 11.02
N PHE A 120 19.13 -1.65 10.58
CA PHE A 120 18.73 -2.83 9.80
C PHE A 120 17.66 -3.67 10.53
N LYS A 121 16.60 -4.03 9.80
CA LYS A 121 15.57 -4.98 10.24
C LYS A 121 15.30 -5.99 9.14
N LYS A 122 15.28 -7.28 9.49
CA LYS A 122 14.93 -8.37 8.56
C LYS A 122 13.43 -8.35 8.16
N GLY A 123 12.56 -7.82 9.01
CA GLY A 123 11.11 -7.95 8.89
C GLY A 123 10.60 -9.28 9.47
N SER A 124 9.49 -9.23 10.21
CA SER A 124 8.83 -10.40 10.80
C SER A 124 7.90 -11.12 9.82
N GLY A 125 7.58 -10.50 8.68
CA GLY A 125 6.56 -10.96 7.74
C GLY A 125 5.16 -10.48 8.10
N ILE A 126 4.23 -10.58 7.15
CA ILE A 126 2.84 -10.18 7.36
C ILE A 126 2.22 -11.10 8.43
N PRO A 127 1.73 -10.57 9.57
CA PRO A 127 1.26 -11.42 10.67
C PRO A 127 0.06 -12.28 10.27
N LEU A 128 0.19 -13.59 10.45
CA LEU A 128 -0.87 -14.58 10.25
C LEU A 128 -1.77 -14.64 11.49
N LEU A 129 -2.50 -13.55 11.76
CA LEU A 129 -3.36 -13.46 12.95
C LEU A 129 -4.61 -14.32 12.86
N THR A 130 -4.94 -14.85 11.68
CA THR A 130 -6.10 -15.70 11.48
C THR A 130 -5.68 -17.04 10.88
N THR A 131 -6.40 -18.10 11.24
CA THR A 131 -6.39 -19.41 10.56
C THR A 131 -6.89 -19.34 9.11
N ASN A 132 -7.13 -18.14 8.55
CA ASN A 132 -7.98 -17.93 7.38
C ASN A 132 -7.26 -17.31 6.17
N LEU A 133 -5.99 -16.88 6.29
CA LEU A 133 -5.25 -16.40 5.12
C LEU A 133 -4.68 -17.60 4.34
N SER A 134 -5.30 -17.92 3.21
CA SER A 134 -4.76 -18.92 2.28
C SER A 134 -3.37 -18.50 1.77
N PRO A 135 -2.51 -19.45 1.35
CA PRO A 135 -1.21 -19.11 0.76
C PRO A 135 -1.31 -18.12 -0.42
N GLN A 136 -2.37 -18.22 -1.22
CA GLN A 136 -2.64 -17.32 -2.33
C GLN A 136 -3.02 -15.91 -1.84
N CYS A 137 -3.75 -15.82 -0.73
CA CYS A 137 -4.08 -14.53 -0.09
C CYS A 137 -2.82 -13.83 0.40
N LEU A 138 -1.97 -14.55 1.13
CA LEU A 138 -0.72 -14.04 1.66
C LEU A 138 0.23 -13.62 0.52
N SER A 139 0.33 -14.43 -0.53
CA SER A 139 1.13 -14.10 -1.72
C SER A 139 0.65 -12.83 -2.41
N LEU A 140 -0.68 -12.62 -2.52
CA LEU A 140 -1.22 -11.39 -3.08
C LEU A 140 -0.89 -10.19 -2.19
N LEU A 141 -1.08 -10.32 -0.87
CA LEU A 141 -0.78 -9.27 0.10
C LEU A 141 0.69 -8.84 -0.01
N HIS A 142 1.64 -9.77 -0.01
CA HIS A 142 3.06 -9.46 -0.22
C HIS A 142 3.33 -8.69 -1.52
N ALA A 143 2.66 -9.05 -2.61
CA ALA A 143 2.81 -8.37 -3.89
C ALA A 143 2.21 -6.94 -3.87
N MET A 144 1.14 -6.72 -3.11
CA MET A 144 0.48 -5.41 -2.95
C MET A 144 1.26 -4.46 -2.03
N VAL A 145 1.87 -4.97 -0.95
CA VAL A 145 2.66 -4.17 0.01
C VAL A 145 4.18 -4.32 -0.20
N ALA A 146 4.61 -4.50 -1.44
CA ALA A 146 6.04 -4.47 -1.76
C ALA A 146 6.60 -3.05 -1.52
N TYR A 147 7.76 -2.98 -0.87
CA TYR A 147 8.40 -1.73 -0.48
C TYR A 147 8.80 -0.89 -1.71
N ASP A 148 9.46 -1.52 -2.67
CA ASP A 148 9.85 -0.89 -3.93
C ASP A 148 8.63 -0.76 -4.86
N PRO A 149 8.22 0.46 -5.27
CA PRO A 149 7.06 0.67 -6.13
C PRO A 149 7.17 -0.03 -7.50
N ASP A 150 8.38 -0.29 -7.97
CA ASP A 150 8.62 -0.99 -9.24
C ASP A 150 8.33 -2.50 -9.12
N GLU A 151 8.63 -3.09 -7.95
CA GLU A 151 8.35 -4.50 -7.63
C GLU A 151 6.90 -4.71 -7.18
N ARG A 152 6.20 -3.64 -6.76
CA ARG A 152 4.80 -3.68 -6.33
C ARG A 152 3.87 -4.04 -7.48
N ILE A 153 2.96 -4.98 -7.25
CA ILE A 153 2.00 -5.42 -8.29
C ILE A 153 1.13 -4.26 -8.78
N ALA A 154 0.85 -4.20 -10.09
CA ALA A 154 -0.13 -3.27 -10.64
C ALA A 154 -1.56 -3.82 -10.46
N ALA A 155 -2.58 -2.94 -10.38
CA ALA A 155 -3.98 -3.35 -10.20
C ALA A 155 -4.45 -4.39 -11.24
N HIS A 156 -4.13 -4.18 -12.52
CA HIS A 156 -4.51 -5.12 -13.58
C HIS A 156 -3.82 -6.49 -13.42
N GLN A 157 -2.62 -6.55 -12.85
CA GLN A 157 -1.92 -7.81 -12.55
C GLN A 157 -2.51 -8.48 -11.31
N ALA A 158 -2.87 -7.69 -10.28
CA ALA A 158 -3.50 -8.19 -9.06
C ALA A 158 -4.84 -8.88 -9.36
N LEU A 159 -5.65 -8.32 -10.27
CA LEU A 159 -6.90 -8.94 -10.74
C LEU A 159 -6.70 -10.29 -11.44
N GLN A 160 -5.51 -10.56 -11.96
CA GLN A 160 -5.13 -11.84 -12.58
C GLN A 160 -4.45 -12.80 -11.61
N HIS A 161 -4.23 -12.40 -10.35
CA HIS A 161 -3.57 -13.23 -9.35
C HIS A 161 -4.38 -14.53 -9.11
N PRO A 162 -3.72 -15.67 -8.81
CA PRO A 162 -4.40 -16.93 -8.48
C PRO A 162 -5.41 -16.83 -7.33
N TYR A 163 -5.23 -15.86 -6.43
CA TYR A 163 -6.18 -15.60 -5.34
C TYR A 163 -7.62 -15.35 -5.82
N PHE A 164 -7.79 -14.69 -6.98
CA PHE A 164 -9.10 -14.39 -7.56
C PHE A 164 -9.56 -15.43 -8.61
N GLN A 165 -8.91 -16.59 -8.70
CA GLN A 165 -9.20 -17.58 -9.74
C GLN A 165 -10.65 -18.08 -9.68
N GLU A 166 -11.16 -18.40 -8.49
CA GLU A 166 -12.53 -18.89 -8.33
C GLU A 166 -13.57 -17.81 -8.67
N GLN A 167 -13.36 -16.58 -8.24
CA GLN A 167 -14.26 -15.45 -8.55
C GLN A 167 -14.32 -15.18 -10.06
N ARG A 168 -13.19 -15.29 -10.76
CA ARG A 168 -13.17 -15.18 -12.24
C ARG A 168 -13.94 -16.31 -12.94
N ARG A 169 -14.06 -17.49 -12.33
CA ARG A 169 -14.89 -18.58 -12.87
C ARG A 169 -16.39 -18.35 -12.65
N LEU A 170 -16.74 -17.64 -11.57
CA LEU A 170 -18.12 -17.36 -11.18
C LEU A 170 -18.74 -16.14 -11.88
N THR A 171 -17.93 -15.33 -12.56
CA THR A 171 -18.38 -14.12 -13.26
C THR A 171 -18.18 -14.33 -14.78
N PRO A 172 -19.24 -14.69 -15.55
CA PRO A 172 -19.14 -14.93 -16.99
C PRO A 172 -18.87 -13.65 -17.79
#